data_AF-A0A6A3M0K1-F1
#
_entry.id   AF-A0A6A3M0K1-F1
#
_cell.length_a   1.000
_cell.length_b   1.000
_cell.length_c   1.000
_cell.angle_alpha   90.00
_cell.angle_beta   90.00
_cell.angle_gamma   90.00
#
_symmetry.space_group_name_H-M   'P 1'
#
loop_
_entity.id
_entity.type
_entity.pdbx_description
1 polymer ?
#
loop_
_entity_poly.entity_id
_entity_poly.type
_entity_poly.pdbx_seq_one_letter_code
_entity_poly.pdbx_strand_id
1 'polypeptide(L)' 'MFMADMENATGRTIKRIRSDNGGEYTGRRFKEYLSKRGIRHEKTVPYTPQQNGLAGRVNRSLAEMARCMLYHEGIDKK' A
#
# COMPACT_ATOMS: atom_id res chain seq x y z
N MET A 1 -9.67 -1.49 8.57
CA MET A 1 -10.44 -0.37 8.03
C MET A 1 -10.20 -0.27 6.53
N PHE A 2 -9.00 0.11 6.08
CA PHE A 2 -8.67 0.33 4.66
C PHE A 2 -9.20 -0.70 3.64
N MET A 3 -9.04 -2.02 3.88
CA MET A 3 -9.53 -3.01 2.92
C MET A 3 -11.04 -2.99 2.76
N ALA A 4 -11.79 -2.93 3.85
CA ALA A 4 -13.24 -2.87 3.80
C ALA A 4 -13.70 -1.58 3.08
N ASP A 5 -13.02 -0.47 3.34
CA ASP A 5 -13.31 0.80 2.69
C ASP A 5 -13.07 0.73 1.17
N MET A 6 -11.97 0.09 0.74
CA MET A 6 -11.67 -0.13 -0.69
C MET A 6 -12.65 -1.10 -1.36
N GLU A 7 -13.03 -2.17 -0.68
CA GLU A 7 -14.01 -3.13 -1.20
C GLU A 7 -15.38 -2.47 -1.37
N ASN A 8 -15.78 -1.63 -0.41
CA ASN A 8 -17.03 -0.87 -0.47
C ASN A 8 -16.99 0.21 -1.55
N ALA A 9 -15.91 0.98 -1.64
CA ALA A 9 -15.77 2.06 -2.62
C ALA A 9 -15.72 1.54 -4.07
N THR A 10 -15.16 0.35 -4.28
CA THR A 10 -15.01 -0.22 -5.64
C THR A 10 -16.05 -1.28 -5.98
N GLY A 11 -16.80 -1.78 -5.01
CA GLY A 11 -17.68 -2.94 -5.15
C GLY A 11 -16.94 -4.26 -5.43
N ARG A 12 -15.62 -4.30 -5.26
CA ARG A 12 -14.76 -5.43 -5.63
C ARG A 12 -14.02 -5.96 -4.42
N THR A 13 -14.11 -7.27 -4.19
CA THR A 13 -13.34 -7.94 -3.13
C THR A 13 -11.86 -8.03 -3.48
N ILE A 14 -10.99 -7.85 -2.50
CA ILE A 14 -9.54 -7.99 -2.65
C ILE A 14 -9.18 -9.48 -2.65
N LYS A 15 -8.51 -9.95 -3.71
CA LYS A 15 -8.09 -11.36 -3.82
C LYS A 15 -6.62 -11.59 -3.45
N ARG A 16 -5.78 -10.57 -3.64
CA ARG A 16 -4.34 -10.68 -3.51
C ARG A 16 -3.73 -9.36 -3.08
N ILE A 17 -2.70 -9.44 -2.24
CA ILE A 17 -1.89 -8.29 -1.82
C ILE A 17 -0.44 -8.63 -2.11
N ARG A 18 0.28 -7.67 -2.69
CA ARG A 18 1.73 -7.74 -2.84
C ARG A 18 2.38 -6.69 -1.96
N SER A 19 3.32 -7.10 -1.11
CA SER A 19 4.11 -6.19 -0.27
C SER A 19 5.59 -6.53 -0.38
N ASP A 20 6.45 -5.65 0.12
CA ASP A 20 7.82 -6.01 0.41
C ASP A 20 7.92 -6.92 1.65
N ASN A 21 9.15 -7.28 2.02
CA ASN A 21 9.43 -8.06 3.23
C ASN A 21 9.54 -7.19 4.50
N GLY A 22 8.86 -6.04 4.56
CA GLY A 22 8.74 -5.27 5.79
C GLY A 22 8.23 -6.12 6.95
N GLY A 23 8.76 -5.87 8.16
CA GLY A 23 8.40 -6.63 9.37
C GLY A 23 6.90 -6.53 9.68
N GLU A 24 6.32 -5.37 9.41
CA GLU A 24 4.90 -5.07 9.55
C GLU A 24 4.00 -5.95 8.66
N TYR A 25 4.50 -6.36 7.49
CA TYR A 25 3.76 -7.21 6.53
C TYR A 25 4.08 -8.71 6.67
N THR A 26 5.09 -9.07 7.45
CA THR A 26 5.52 -10.47 7.60
C THR A 26 5.12 -11.09 8.94
N GLY A 27 4.61 -10.28 9.87
CA GLY A 27 4.15 -10.71 11.19
C GLY A 27 2.98 -11.69 11.18
N ARG A 28 2.87 -12.50 12.26
CA ARG A 28 1.86 -13.55 12.40
C ARG A 28 0.43 -13.01 12.33
N ARG A 29 0.15 -11.90 13.03
CA ARG A 29 -1.16 -11.24 13.04
C ARG A 29 -1.62 -10.83 11.64
N PHE A 30 -0.70 -10.33 10.82
CA PHE A 30 -1.01 -9.92 9.45
C PHE A 30 -1.37 -11.13 8.58
N LYS A 31 -0.57 -12.20 8.65
CA LYS A 31 -0.85 -13.45 7.94
C LYS A 31 -2.18 -14.08 8.35
N GLU A 32 -2.47 -14.15 9.65
CA GLU A 32 -3.74 -14.67 10.17
C GLU A 32 -4.93 -13.85 9.68
N TYR A 33 -4.81 -12.52 9.67
CA TYR A 33 -5.84 -11.62 9.16
C TYR A 33 -6.13 -11.84 7.68
N LEU A 34 -5.09 -11.97 6.84
CA LEU A 34 -5.26 -12.23 5.41
C LEU A 34 -5.82 -13.63 5.13
N SER A 35 -5.34 -14.64 5.86
CA SER A 35 -5.81 -16.02 5.74
C SER A 35 -7.28 -16.15 6.08
N LYS A 36 -7.75 -15.53 7.18
CA LYS A 36 -9.17 -15.50 7.57
C LYS A 36 -10.09 -14.90 6.50
N ARG A 37 -9.56 -14.03 5.64
CA ARG A 37 -10.27 -13.39 4.54
C ARG A 37 -10.06 -14.08 3.19
N GLY A 38 -9.28 -15.16 3.14
CA GLY A 38 -8.93 -15.87 1.90
C GLY A 38 -8.06 -15.04 0.94
N ILE A 39 -7.33 -14.04 1.44
CA ILE A 39 -6.51 -13.15 0.62
C ILE A 39 -5.10 -13.73 0.48
N ARG A 40 -4.63 -13.89 -0.76
CA ARG A 40 -3.27 -14.37 -1.02
C ARG A 40 -2.26 -13.25 -0.80
N HIS A 41 -1.30 -13.48 0.10
CA HIS A 41 -0.18 -12.57 0.31
C HIS A 41 1.02 -12.97 -0.55
N GLU A 42 1.51 -12.05 -1.36
CA GLU A 42 2.73 -12.19 -2.14
C GLU A 42 3.78 -11.22 -1.63
N LYS A 43 4.99 -11.73 -1.43
CA LYS A 43 6.10 -10.93 -0.93
C LYS A 43 7.10 -10.75 -2.05
N THR A 44 7.59 -9.53 -2.23
CA THR A 44 8.69 -9.29 -3.17
C THR A 44 9.99 -9.86 -2.60
N VAL A 45 10.90 -10.23 -3.49
CA VAL A 45 12.22 -10.72 -3.12
C VAL A 45 13.01 -9.56 -2.50
N PRO A 46 13.79 -9.77 -1.42
CA PRO A 46 14.68 -8.75 -0.89
C PRO A 46 15.58 -8.16 -1.99
N TYR A 47 15.90 -6.86 -1.90
CA TYR A 47 16.76 -6.17 -2.86
C TYR A 47 16.24 -6.13 -4.30
N THR A 48 14.95 -6.39 -4.53
CA THR A 48 14.30 -6.27 -5.86
C THR A 48 13.20 -5.21 -5.88
N PRO A 49 13.54 -3.92 -5.70
CA PRO A 49 12.54 -2.84 -5.64
C PRO A 49 11.67 -2.75 -6.90
N GLN A 50 12.15 -3.25 -8.05
CA GLN A 50 11.42 -3.31 -9.31
C GLN A 50 10.14 -4.16 -9.20
N GLN A 51 10.14 -5.22 -8.38
CA GLN A 51 8.97 -6.06 -8.14
C GLN A 51 7.82 -5.31 -7.40
N ASN A 52 8.17 -4.25 -6.66
CA ASN A 52 7.20 -3.36 -6.02
C ASN A 52 7.10 -2.00 -6.74
N GLY A 53 7.58 -1.92 -7.98
CA GLY A 53 7.76 -0.65 -8.69
C GLY A 53 6.46 0.12 -8.90
N LEU A 54 5.32 -0.57 -9.05
CA LEU A 54 4.02 0.09 -9.18
C LEU A 54 3.62 0.82 -7.89
N ALA A 55 3.68 0.15 -6.74
CA ALA A 55 3.35 0.77 -5.46
C ALA A 55 4.31 1.93 -5.15
N GLY A 56 5.62 1.74 -5.41
CA GLY A 56 6.60 2.81 -5.26
C GLY A 56 6.31 4.03 -6.14
N ARG A 57 5.94 3.83 -7.41
CA ARG A 57 5.56 4.92 -8.31
C ARG A 57 4.31 5.66 -7.83
N VAL A 58 3.25 4.94 -7.46
CA VAL A 58 2.01 5.54 -6.98
C VAL A 58 2.23 6.34 -5.70
N ASN A 59 2.99 5.79 -4.75
CA ASN A 59 3.30 6.49 -3.50
C ASN A 59 4.09 7.78 -3.75
N ARG A 60 5.06 7.75 -4.66
CA ARG A 60 5.82 8.95 -5.05
C ARG A 60 4.90 9.98 -5.71
N SER A 61 4.07 9.58 -6.67
CA SER A 61 3.13 10.49 -7.32
C SER A 61 2.17 11.14 -6.31
N LEU A 62 1.65 10.37 -5.35
CA LEU A 62 0.77 10.90 -4.31
C LEU A 62 1.49 11.91 -3.41
N ALA A 63 2.74 11.63 -3.04
CA ALA A 63 3.54 12.53 -2.24
C ALA A 63 3.88 13.83 -2.99
N GLU A 64 4.18 13.77 -4.29
CA GLU A 64 4.37 14.97 -5.10
C GLU A 64 3.09 15.80 -5.22
N MET A 65 1.94 15.16 -5.48
CA MET A 65 0.66 15.86 -5.55
C MET A 65 0.34 16.58 -4.23
N ALA A 66 0.56 15.92 -3.09
CA ALA A 66 0.39 16.54 -1.78
C ALA A 66 1.34 17.74 -1.58
N ARG A 67 2.61 17.63 -2.00
CA ARG A 67 3.56 18.76 -1.97
C ARG A 67 3.08 19.93 -2.83
N CYS A 68 2.64 19.66 -4.06
CA CYS A 68 2.11 20.70 -4.95
C CYS A 68 0.91 21.42 -4.34
N MET A 69 -0.01 20.68 -3.71
CA MET A 69 -1.17 21.26 -3.01
C MET A 69 -0.74 22.14 -1.83
N LEU A 70 0.19 21.67 -0.99
CA LEU A 70 0.69 22.45 0.14
C LEU A 70 1.42 23.73 -0.30
N TYR A 71 2.21 23.64 -1.36
CA TYR A 71 2.89 24.79 -1.95
C TYR A 71 1.88 25.80 -2.51
N HIS A 72 0.81 25.33 -3.17
CA HIS A 72 -0.24 26.20 -3.69
C HIS A 72 -0.97 26.96 -2.59
N GLU A 73 -1.23 26.31 -1.45
CA GLU A 73 -1.87 26.92 -0.27
C GLU A 73 -0.93 27.84 0.53
N GLY A 74 0.33 28.01 0.09
CA GLY A 74 1.33 28.81 0.79
C GLY A 74 1.77 28.22 2.13
N ILE A 75 1.44 26.95 2.39
CA ILE A 75 1.86 26.20 3.59
C ILE A 75 3.21 25.57 3.29
N ASP A 76 4.21 26.41 3.02
CA ASP A 76 5.58 25.94 2.87
C ASP A 76 6.16 25.69 4.27
N LYS A 77 6.69 24.47 4.48
CA LYS A 77 7.58 24.24 5.62
C LYS A 77 8.93 24.83 5.24
N LYS A 78 9.30 25.92 5.92
CA LYS A 78 10.71 26.34 6.10
C LYS A 78 11.63 25.12 6.29
#